data_AF-A0A2N2PKN3-F1
#
_entry.id   AF-A0A2N2PKN3-F1
#
_cell.length_a   1.000
_cell.length_b   1.000
_cell.length_c   1.000
_cell.angle_alpha   90.00
_cell.angle_beta   90.00
_cell.angle_gamma   90.00
#
_symmetry.space_group_name_H-M   'P 1'
#
loop_
_entity.id
_entity.type
_entity.pdbx_description
1 polymer ?
#
loop_
_entity_poly.entity_id
_entity_poly.type
_entity_poly.pdbx_seq_one_letter_code
_entity_poly.pdbx_strand_id
1 'polypeptide(L)'
;MEKELTVNEESEPVRGWGFWVGIFPFCGPWIIVLTVMGIVRLLSIAEDPVQWIANIVMILVIFWYFGVFIAGWIKGFPRWWYPYALYPVLFSIVLQNASSPGLWFFGLSQGRSVWGWRAWVPFILIMLIIALATRSLGPLKQMWRSIWHDPSRLSFALYGILPPLMIVIFDEMDDNFSLPFQVINAVLLLLGAIVYLRSKINWQRLASLYGATLLAMLISTIAVSYYWNGRQDYWMTSPATWQEQAWPMALFTIYLSLLFLGPPLIIDLIRNLKESRPINPKPG
;
A
#
# COMPACT_ATOMS: atom_id res chain seq x y z
N MET A 1 23.29 -8.79 -24.10
CA MET A 1 22.77 -10.16 -24.05
C MET A 1 21.51 -10.13 -23.19
N GLU A 2 20.39 -9.71 -23.79
CA GLU A 2 19.07 -9.77 -23.14
C GLU A 2 18.69 -11.25 -23.06
N LYS A 3 18.69 -11.83 -21.85
CA LYS A 3 17.92 -13.05 -21.62
C LYS A 3 16.47 -12.67 -21.88
N GLU A 4 15.88 -13.18 -22.96
CA GLU A 4 14.43 -13.26 -23.07
C GLU A 4 13.94 -13.99 -21.82
N LEU A 5 13.44 -13.22 -20.85
CA LEU A 5 12.63 -13.75 -19.76
C LEU A 5 11.46 -14.44 -20.43
N THR A 6 11.54 -15.77 -20.49
CA THR A 6 10.51 -16.58 -21.11
C THR A 6 9.22 -16.35 -20.32
N VAL A 7 8.15 -16.01 -21.05
CA VAL A 7 6.82 -15.64 -20.54
C VAL A 7 6.27 -16.63 -19.48
N ASN A 8 6.80 -17.86 -19.43
CA ASN A 8 6.44 -18.88 -18.45
C ASN A 8 6.83 -18.57 -16.99
N GLU A 9 7.91 -17.83 -16.71
CA GLU A 9 8.30 -17.51 -15.32
C GLU A 9 7.30 -16.57 -14.63
N GLU A 10 6.52 -15.78 -15.38
CA GLU A 10 5.61 -14.79 -14.79
C GLU A 10 4.36 -15.42 -14.14
N SER A 11 4.04 -16.68 -14.47
CA SER A 11 2.87 -17.40 -13.95
C SER A 11 3.15 -18.18 -12.67
N GLU A 12 4.42 -18.36 -12.30
CA GLU A 12 4.79 -19.23 -11.20
C GLU A 12 4.36 -18.65 -9.84
N PRO A 13 3.95 -19.51 -8.88
CA PRO A 13 3.66 -19.08 -7.54
C PRO A 13 4.94 -18.58 -6.86
N VAL A 14 4.85 -17.47 -6.13
CA VAL A 14 6.02 -16.93 -5.44
C VAL A 14 6.38 -17.85 -4.26
N ARG A 15 7.60 -18.38 -4.27
CA ARG A 15 8.13 -19.28 -3.23
C ARG A 15 9.36 -18.69 -2.54
N GLY A 16 9.70 -19.26 -1.38
CA GLY A 16 10.91 -18.91 -0.62
C GLY A 16 10.89 -17.47 -0.09
N TRP A 17 12.04 -16.80 -0.15
CA TRP A 17 12.22 -15.44 0.39
C TRP A 17 11.23 -14.41 -0.19
N GLY A 18 10.96 -14.48 -1.49
CA GLY A 18 10.04 -13.53 -2.15
C GLY A 18 8.63 -13.57 -1.59
N PHE A 19 8.18 -14.73 -1.08
CA PHE A 19 6.86 -14.86 -0.46
C PHE A 19 6.79 -14.06 0.84
N TRP A 20 7.77 -14.21 1.72
CA TRP A 20 7.84 -13.50 3.00
C TRP A 20 7.96 -11.99 2.81
N VAL A 21 8.78 -11.56 1.85
CA VAL A 21 8.83 -10.14 1.47
C VAL A 21 7.48 -9.68 0.94
N GLY A 22 6.81 -10.44 0.06
CA GLY A 22 5.53 -10.02 -0.51
C GLY A 22 4.40 -9.83 0.50
N ILE A 23 4.38 -10.59 1.59
CA ILE A 23 3.33 -10.49 2.62
C ILE A 23 3.65 -9.48 3.73
N PHE A 24 4.92 -9.06 3.88
CA PHE A 24 5.34 -8.19 4.96
C PHE A 24 4.54 -6.87 5.08
N PRO A 25 4.10 -6.18 4.01
CA PRO A 25 3.31 -4.95 4.16
C PRO A 25 1.98 -5.16 4.89
N PHE A 26 1.47 -6.39 4.93
CA PHE A 26 0.17 -6.74 5.49
C PHE A 26 0.26 -7.23 6.94
N CYS A 27 1.42 -7.72 7.38
CA CYS A 27 1.60 -8.27 8.72
C CYS A 27 2.77 -7.66 9.49
N GLY A 28 3.87 -7.29 8.83
CA GLY A 28 5.10 -6.82 9.46
C GLY A 28 4.88 -5.57 10.33
N PRO A 29 4.44 -4.44 9.75
CA PRO A 29 4.17 -3.23 10.52
C PRO A 29 3.19 -3.47 11.68
N TRP A 30 2.13 -4.24 11.46
CA TRP A 30 1.14 -4.58 12.50
C TRP A 30 1.74 -5.40 13.65
N ILE A 31 2.47 -6.47 13.35
CA ILE A 31 3.13 -7.29 14.36
C ILE A 31 4.07 -6.43 15.20
N ILE A 32 4.82 -5.55 14.55
CA ILE A 32 5.75 -4.66 15.23
C ILE A 32 4.99 -3.69 16.16
N VAL A 33 3.96 -3.01 15.66
CA VAL A 33 3.14 -2.06 16.45
C VAL A 33 2.49 -2.78 17.64
N LEU A 34 1.83 -3.91 17.40
CA LEU A 34 1.17 -4.70 18.45
C LEU A 34 2.16 -5.22 19.49
N THR A 35 3.36 -5.62 19.07
CA THR A 35 4.41 -6.09 19.99
C THR A 35 4.90 -4.93 20.86
N VAL A 36 5.18 -3.76 20.26
CA VAL A 36 5.60 -2.57 21.02
C VAL A 36 4.52 -2.14 22.00
N MET A 37 3.27 -1.99 21.54
CA MET A 37 2.15 -1.61 22.42
C MET A 37 1.91 -2.63 23.54
N GLY A 38 2.00 -3.93 23.24
CA GLY A 38 1.83 -5.00 24.21
C GLY A 38 2.91 -4.99 25.29
N ILE A 39 4.18 -4.82 24.91
CA ILE A 39 5.32 -4.72 25.84
C ILE A 39 5.15 -3.50 26.75
N VAL A 40 4.77 -2.36 26.19
CA VAL A 40 4.57 -1.12 26.93
C VAL A 40 3.48 -1.25 27.99
N ARG A 41 2.32 -1.81 27.60
CA ARG A 41 1.23 -2.07 28.54
C ARG A 41 1.63 -3.07 29.61
N LEU A 42 2.37 -4.13 29.25
CA LEU A 42 2.83 -5.15 30.20
C LEU A 42 3.84 -4.60 31.22
N LEU A 43 4.75 -3.73 30.78
CA LEU A 43 5.85 -3.23 31.60
C LEU A 43 5.55 -1.86 32.24
N SER A 44 4.38 -1.27 31.99
CA SER A 44 3.99 0.06 32.49
C SER A 44 5.06 1.13 32.21
N ILE A 45 5.68 1.07 31.03
CA ILE A 45 6.74 2.00 30.63
C ILE A 45 6.12 3.38 30.44
N ALA A 46 6.78 4.42 30.96
CA ALA A 46 6.41 5.81 30.70
C ALA A 46 6.32 6.10 29.18
N GLU A 47 5.45 7.03 28.79
CA GLU A 47 5.13 7.30 27.37
C GLU A 47 6.35 7.77 26.54
N ASP A 48 7.29 8.49 27.17
CA ASP A 48 8.46 9.05 26.49
C ASP A 48 9.38 7.99 25.82
N PRO A 49 9.88 6.95 26.54
CA PRO A 49 10.62 5.85 25.92
C PRO A 49 9.88 5.14 24.79
N VAL A 50 8.55 5.04 24.91
CA VAL A 50 7.70 4.32 23.94
C VAL A 50 7.68 5.05 22.62
N GLN A 51 7.49 6.36 22.67
CA GLN A 51 7.50 7.20 21.48
C GLN A 51 8.88 7.13 20.78
N TRP A 52 9.97 7.11 21.55
CA TRP A 52 11.31 6.97 20.98
C TRP A 52 11.52 5.62 20.28
N ILE A 53 11.10 4.51 20.92
CA ILE A 53 11.15 3.16 20.33
C ILE A 53 10.31 3.11 19.05
N ALA A 54 9.08 3.63 19.10
CA ALA A 54 8.17 3.68 17.94
C ALA A 54 8.79 4.46 16.78
N ASN A 55 9.44 5.59 17.05
CA ASN A 55 10.14 6.38 16.03
C ASN A 55 11.30 5.62 15.40
N ILE A 56 12.15 4.95 16.18
CA ILE A 56 13.24 4.11 15.66
C ILE A 56 12.69 3.00 14.78
N VAL A 57 11.67 2.30 15.28
CA VAL A 57 10.99 1.24 14.55
C VAL A 57 10.45 1.76 13.22
N MET A 58 9.78 2.91 13.21
CA MET A 58 9.24 3.51 11.99
C MET A 58 10.35 3.85 10.99
N ILE A 59 11.48 4.39 11.47
CA ILE A 59 12.66 4.67 10.64
C ILE A 59 13.21 3.36 10.02
N LEU A 60 13.36 2.30 10.82
CA LEU A 60 13.84 1.00 10.34
C LEU A 60 12.88 0.40 9.29
N VAL A 61 11.58 0.52 9.52
CA VAL A 61 10.55 0.10 8.56
C VAL A 61 10.67 0.89 7.26
N ILE A 62 10.81 2.22 7.31
CA ILE A 62 11.02 3.06 6.11
C ILE A 62 12.28 2.62 5.34
N PHE A 63 13.40 2.41 6.02
CA PHE A 63 14.62 1.89 5.39
C PHE A 63 14.42 0.51 4.76
N TRP A 64 13.67 -0.37 5.41
CA TRP A 64 13.27 -1.66 4.85
C TRP A 64 12.49 -1.49 3.54
N TYR A 65 11.46 -0.62 3.52
CA TYR A 65 10.68 -0.32 2.32
C TYR A 65 11.57 0.16 1.16
N PHE A 66 12.53 1.05 1.42
CA PHE A 66 13.47 1.49 0.39
C PHE A 66 14.44 0.39 -0.07
N GLY A 67 14.93 -0.45 0.84
CA GLY A 67 15.76 -1.60 0.50
C GLY A 67 15.04 -2.60 -0.39
N VAL A 68 13.78 -2.92 -0.08
CA VAL A 68 12.91 -3.77 -0.90
C VAL A 68 12.63 -3.11 -2.25
N PHE A 69 12.42 -1.79 -2.28
CA PHE A 69 12.21 -1.04 -3.51
C PHE A 69 13.41 -1.17 -4.47
N ILE A 70 14.62 -0.94 -3.98
CA ILE A 70 15.88 -1.12 -4.73
C ILE A 70 16.04 -2.58 -5.18
N ALA A 71 15.80 -3.54 -4.29
CA ALA A 71 15.94 -4.96 -4.60
C ALA A 71 15.00 -5.41 -5.73
N GLY A 72 13.75 -4.91 -5.77
CA GLY A 72 12.84 -5.21 -6.87
C GLY A 72 13.25 -4.55 -8.18
N TRP A 73 13.79 -3.33 -8.14
CA TRP A 73 14.33 -2.68 -9.33
C TRP A 73 15.44 -3.51 -9.98
N ILE A 74 16.40 -3.99 -9.17
CA ILE A 74 17.51 -4.82 -9.64
C ILE A 74 17.02 -6.17 -10.19
N LYS A 75 15.96 -6.73 -9.58
CA LYS A 75 15.37 -8.02 -9.97
C LYS A 75 14.32 -7.95 -11.07
N GLY A 76 14.07 -6.78 -11.66
CA GLY A 76 13.10 -6.63 -12.75
C GLY A 76 11.64 -6.70 -12.31
N PHE A 77 11.33 -6.18 -11.11
CA PHE A 77 9.98 -6.02 -10.55
C PHE A 77 9.23 -7.35 -10.41
N PRO A 78 9.74 -8.28 -9.58
CA PRO A 78 9.03 -9.52 -9.28
C PRO A 78 7.69 -9.24 -8.60
N ARG A 79 6.76 -10.20 -8.68
CA ARG A 79 5.38 -10.03 -8.19
C ARG A 79 5.28 -9.55 -6.73
N TRP A 80 6.18 -9.98 -5.85
CA TRP A 80 6.21 -9.58 -4.43
C TRP A 80 6.59 -8.10 -4.20
N TRP A 81 7.12 -7.41 -5.20
CA TRP A 81 7.54 -6.00 -5.08
C TRP A 81 6.36 -5.03 -5.22
N TYR A 82 5.33 -5.39 -5.97
CA TYR A 82 4.21 -4.49 -6.26
C TYR A 82 3.53 -3.85 -5.05
N PRO A 83 3.26 -4.53 -3.91
CA PRO A 83 2.61 -3.88 -2.78
C PRO A 83 3.50 -2.78 -2.16
N TYR A 84 4.79 -2.75 -2.48
CA TYR A 84 5.74 -1.72 -2.05
C TYR A 84 5.80 -0.51 -2.98
N ALA A 85 5.32 -0.63 -4.22
CA ALA A 85 5.56 0.35 -5.28
C ALA A 85 5.08 1.76 -4.92
N LEU A 86 4.00 1.85 -4.14
CA LEU A 86 3.34 3.11 -3.80
C LEU A 86 3.75 3.65 -2.42
N TYR A 87 4.47 2.87 -1.61
CA TYR A 87 4.89 3.31 -0.28
C TYR A 87 5.82 4.53 -0.29
N PRO A 88 6.82 4.65 -1.19
CA PRO A 88 7.63 5.87 -1.25
C PRO A 88 6.81 7.13 -1.53
N VAL A 89 5.77 7.00 -2.36
CA VAL A 89 4.83 8.10 -2.66
C VAL A 89 3.96 8.40 -1.44
N LEU A 90 3.40 7.37 -0.79
CA LEU A 90 2.61 7.52 0.43
C LEU A 90 3.41 8.19 1.55
N PHE A 91 4.64 7.74 1.81
CA PHE A 91 5.50 8.37 2.82
C PHE A 91 5.79 9.82 2.47
N SER A 92 6.03 10.12 1.18
CA SER A 92 6.23 11.51 0.74
C SER A 92 4.98 12.37 0.98
N ILE A 93 3.77 11.83 0.78
CA ILE A 93 2.51 12.54 1.06
C ILE A 93 2.31 12.74 2.56
N VAL A 94 2.49 11.70 3.38
CA VAL A 94 2.34 11.79 4.84
C VAL A 94 3.32 12.81 5.43
N LEU A 95 4.56 12.79 4.97
CA LEU A 95 5.60 13.70 5.45
C LEU A 95 5.46 15.13 4.92
N GLN A 96 4.57 15.41 3.97
CA GLN A 96 4.37 16.79 3.49
C GLN A 96 3.90 17.74 4.60
N ASN A 97 3.15 17.21 5.57
CA ASN A 97 2.64 17.97 6.71
C ASN A 97 3.57 17.96 7.92
N ALA A 98 4.72 17.28 7.84
CA ALA A 98 5.67 17.21 8.94
C ALA A 98 6.46 18.54 9.06
N SER A 99 6.39 19.18 10.23
CA SER A 99 7.17 20.38 10.52
C SER A 99 8.65 20.03 10.61
N SER A 100 9.52 20.74 9.88
CA SER A 100 10.96 20.53 10.02
C SER A 100 11.47 21.16 11.33
N PRO A 101 12.34 20.47 12.10
CA PRO A 101 12.91 21.02 13.32
C PRO A 101 13.95 22.09 12.95
N GLY A 102 13.48 23.34 12.78
CA GLY A 102 14.30 24.56 12.76
C GLY A 102 15.63 24.45 11.99
N LEU A 103 15.64 23.78 10.83
CA LEU A 103 16.87 23.49 10.12
C LEU A 103 17.58 24.79 9.74
N TRP A 104 18.88 24.84 10.01
CA TRP A 104 19.75 25.95 9.61
C TRP A 104 20.40 25.61 8.27
N PHE A 105 20.09 26.39 7.24
CA PHE A 105 20.74 26.28 5.93
C PHE A 105 21.42 27.60 5.59
N PHE A 106 22.72 27.55 5.32
CA PHE A 106 23.53 28.72 4.93
C PHE A 106 23.40 29.91 5.89
N GLY A 107 23.32 29.65 7.21
CA GLY A 107 23.17 30.70 8.23
C GLY A 107 21.76 31.26 8.39
N LEU A 108 20.77 30.79 7.64
CA LEU A 108 19.36 31.16 7.80
C LEU A 108 18.59 30.07 8.55
N SER A 109 18.00 30.45 9.70
CA SER A 109 17.07 29.58 10.41
C SER A 109 15.73 29.56 9.68
N GLN A 110 15.30 28.37 9.28
CA GLN A 110 14.05 28.18 8.54
C GLN A 110 12.80 28.19 9.43
N GLY A 111 12.95 28.37 10.74
CA GLY A 111 11.85 28.30 11.71
C GLY A 111 11.13 26.95 11.70
N ARG A 112 9.95 26.88 12.33
CA ARG A 112 9.03 25.72 12.25
C ARG A 112 8.10 25.88 11.04
N SER A 113 8.67 25.81 9.83
CA SER A 113 7.90 25.89 8.59
C SER A 113 7.68 24.50 7.98
N VAL A 114 6.50 24.30 7.38
CA VAL A 114 6.09 23.08 6.68
C VAL A 114 6.55 23.20 5.22
N TRP A 115 7.55 22.42 4.83
CA TRP A 115 8.12 22.45 3.48
C TRP A 115 7.77 21.16 2.76
N GLY A 116 6.52 21.04 2.31
CA GLY A 116 5.99 19.79 1.75
C GLY A 116 6.86 19.19 0.64
N TRP A 117 7.47 20.00 -0.22
CA TRP A 117 8.32 19.50 -1.30
C TRP A 117 9.55 18.71 -0.80
N ARG A 118 10.07 18.98 0.41
CA ARG A 118 11.23 18.26 0.97
C ARG A 118 10.92 16.79 1.26
N ALA A 119 9.67 16.46 1.52
CA ALA A 119 9.22 15.09 1.76
C ALA A 119 9.50 14.17 0.55
N TRP A 120 9.61 14.73 -0.65
CA TRP A 120 9.90 14.01 -1.89
C TRP A 120 11.39 13.77 -2.12
N VAL A 121 12.28 14.47 -1.41
CA VAL A 121 13.74 14.41 -1.62
C VAL A 121 14.29 12.99 -1.46
N PRO A 122 13.97 12.22 -0.40
CA PRO A 122 14.48 10.85 -0.26
C PRO A 122 14.07 9.95 -1.43
N PHE A 123 12.81 10.05 -1.88
CA PHE A 123 12.30 9.27 -3.01
C PHE A 123 13.00 9.64 -4.32
N ILE A 124 13.11 10.94 -4.63
CA ILE A 124 13.78 11.42 -5.85
C ILE A 124 15.25 11.02 -5.85
N LEU A 125 15.96 11.17 -4.72
CA LEU A 125 17.36 10.77 -4.59
C LEU A 125 17.55 9.28 -4.85
N ILE A 126 16.71 8.43 -4.28
CA ILE A 126 16.79 6.98 -4.49
C ILE A 126 16.52 6.62 -5.95
N MET A 127 15.48 7.21 -6.55
CA MET A 127 15.18 7.02 -7.98
C MET A 127 16.36 7.45 -8.86
N LEU A 128 17.00 8.57 -8.54
CA LEU A 128 18.16 9.09 -9.27
C LEU A 128 19.39 8.18 -9.08
N ILE A 129 19.70 7.77 -7.85
CA ILE A 129 20.82 6.86 -7.56
C ILE A 129 20.65 5.55 -8.32
N ILE A 130 19.46 4.96 -8.28
CA ILE A 130 19.18 3.70 -8.98
C ILE A 130 19.28 3.90 -10.50
N ALA A 131 18.69 4.97 -11.04
CA ALA A 131 18.74 5.24 -12.48
C ALA A 131 20.18 5.48 -12.98
N LEU A 132 21.01 6.17 -12.19
CA LEU A 132 22.43 6.38 -12.49
C LEU A 132 23.23 5.07 -12.37
N ALA A 133 22.93 4.24 -11.37
CA ALA A 133 23.58 2.95 -11.19
C ALA A 133 23.26 1.97 -12.32
N THR A 134 22.01 1.93 -12.80
CA THR A 134 21.62 1.07 -13.93
C THR A 134 21.93 1.67 -15.29
N ARG A 135 22.24 2.97 -15.37
CA ARG A 135 22.52 3.75 -16.59
C ARG A 135 21.48 3.56 -17.69
N SER A 136 20.24 3.21 -17.32
CA SER A 136 19.20 2.80 -18.27
C SER A 136 17.82 2.92 -17.64
N LEU A 137 16.86 3.39 -18.43
CA LEU A 137 15.43 3.35 -18.14
C LEU A 137 14.79 2.01 -18.53
N GLY A 138 15.59 1.03 -18.96
CA GLY A 138 15.17 -0.33 -19.27
C GLY A 138 14.30 -0.98 -18.19
N PRO A 139 14.65 -0.87 -16.89
CA PRO A 139 13.82 -1.40 -15.80
C PRO A 139 12.40 -0.82 -15.79
N LEU A 140 12.22 0.49 -15.99
CA LEU A 140 10.88 1.08 -16.05
C LEU A 140 10.05 0.54 -17.22
N LYS A 141 10.68 0.34 -18.38
CA LYS A 141 10.04 -0.31 -19.53
C LYS A 141 9.66 -1.76 -19.21
N GLN A 142 10.50 -2.48 -18.47
CA GLN A 142 10.22 -3.84 -18.02
C GLN A 142 9.05 -3.87 -17.02
N MET A 143 9.01 -2.98 -16.05
CA MET A 143 7.89 -2.82 -15.12
C MET A 143 6.58 -2.61 -15.88
N TRP A 144 6.59 -1.68 -16.83
CA TRP A 144 5.42 -1.39 -17.67
C TRP A 144 4.99 -2.59 -18.50
N ARG A 145 5.95 -3.27 -19.16
CA ARG A 145 5.67 -4.51 -19.90
C ARG A 145 5.06 -5.56 -18.98
N SER A 146 5.56 -5.70 -17.77
CA SER A 146 5.10 -6.74 -16.86
C SER A 146 3.69 -6.47 -16.30
N ILE A 147 3.36 -5.19 -16.00
CA ILE A 147 1.98 -4.77 -15.71
C ILE A 147 1.10 -4.99 -16.93
N TRP A 148 1.60 -4.66 -18.12
CA TRP A 148 0.86 -4.86 -19.35
C TRP A 148 0.51 -6.33 -19.53
N HIS A 149 1.45 -7.25 -19.29
CA HIS A 149 1.26 -8.70 -19.41
C HIS A 149 0.31 -9.25 -18.34
N ASP A 150 0.47 -8.81 -17.10
CA ASP A 150 -0.26 -9.27 -15.93
C ASP A 150 -0.81 -8.08 -15.12
N PRO A 151 -2.02 -7.59 -15.48
CA PRO A 151 -2.56 -6.39 -14.87
C PRO A 151 -2.95 -6.56 -13.40
N SER A 152 -3.05 -7.81 -12.91
CA SER A 152 -3.29 -8.09 -11.49
C SER A 152 -2.20 -7.52 -10.58
N ARG A 153 -1.00 -7.29 -11.12
CA ARG A 153 0.12 -6.67 -10.40
C ARG A 153 -0.17 -5.23 -10.02
N LEU A 154 -0.90 -4.50 -10.86
CA LEU A 154 -1.32 -3.13 -10.56
C LEU A 154 -2.37 -3.12 -9.44
N SER A 155 -3.34 -4.04 -9.48
CA SER A 155 -4.28 -4.23 -8.37
C SER A 155 -3.54 -4.60 -7.07
N PHE A 156 -2.49 -5.43 -7.14
CA PHE A 156 -1.69 -5.78 -5.96
C PHE A 156 -0.86 -4.61 -5.42
N ALA A 157 -0.40 -3.70 -6.29
CA ALA A 157 0.25 -2.46 -5.86
C ALA A 157 -0.69 -1.55 -5.08
N LEU A 158 -1.91 -1.36 -5.60
CA LEU A 158 -2.96 -0.63 -4.90
C LEU A 158 -3.37 -1.33 -3.59
N TYR A 159 -3.34 -2.66 -3.59
CA TYR A 159 -3.71 -3.47 -2.42
C TYR A 159 -2.74 -3.26 -1.26
N GLY A 160 -1.46 -3.02 -1.56
CA GLY A 160 -0.44 -2.65 -0.58
C GLY A 160 -0.74 -1.37 0.21
N ILE A 161 -1.62 -0.49 -0.29
CA ILE A 161 -2.04 0.75 0.39
C ILE A 161 -3.11 0.47 1.47
N LEU A 162 -3.81 -0.67 1.40
CA LEU A 162 -4.93 -0.92 2.30
C LEU A 162 -4.54 -0.99 3.79
N PRO A 163 -3.41 -1.61 4.20
CA PRO A 163 -3.01 -1.61 5.61
C PRO A 163 -2.90 -0.21 6.23
N PRO A 164 -2.14 0.76 5.68
CA PRO A 164 -2.13 2.11 6.23
C PRO A 164 -3.48 2.83 6.09
N LEU A 165 -4.25 2.56 5.04
CA LEU A 165 -5.59 3.13 4.89
C LEU A 165 -6.53 2.67 6.03
N MET A 166 -6.43 1.41 6.46
CA MET A 166 -7.22 0.93 7.61
C MET A 166 -6.89 1.71 8.88
N ILE A 167 -5.62 2.08 9.11
CA ILE A 167 -5.25 2.92 10.26
C ILE A 167 -5.98 4.27 10.20
N VAL A 168 -6.00 4.91 9.02
CA VAL A 168 -6.69 6.19 8.82
C VAL A 168 -8.20 6.07 9.02
N ILE A 169 -8.83 4.96 8.64
CA ILE A 169 -10.28 4.77 8.86
C ILE A 169 -10.65 4.73 10.34
N PHE A 170 -9.73 4.30 11.20
CA PHE A 170 -9.95 4.09 12.63
C PHE A 170 -9.29 5.15 13.53
N ASP A 171 -8.70 6.21 12.97
CA ASP A 171 -7.86 7.16 13.72
C ASP A 171 -8.64 8.00 14.73
N GLU A 172 -9.93 8.25 14.51
CA GLU A 172 -10.81 8.96 15.44
C GLU A 172 -11.48 8.04 16.49
N MET A 173 -11.19 6.74 16.49
CA MET A 173 -11.85 5.76 17.35
C MET A 173 -10.96 5.33 18.52
N ASP A 174 -11.55 5.18 19.71
CA ASP A 174 -10.86 4.66 20.89
C ASP A 174 -10.09 3.37 20.59
N ASP A 175 -8.82 3.32 21.00
CA ASP A 175 -7.91 2.22 20.70
C ASP A 175 -8.46 0.86 21.15
N ASN A 176 -9.11 0.77 22.32
CA ASN A 176 -9.60 -0.50 22.82
C ASN A 176 -10.79 -1.01 22.01
N PHE A 177 -11.57 -0.08 21.43
CA PHE A 177 -12.64 -0.43 20.51
C PHE A 177 -12.11 -0.78 19.11
N SER A 178 -11.19 0.01 18.56
CA SER A 178 -10.76 -0.09 17.17
C SER A 178 -9.77 -1.24 16.92
N LEU A 179 -8.93 -1.59 17.92
CA LEU A 179 -7.86 -2.57 17.78
C LEU A 179 -8.34 -3.96 17.29
N PRO A 180 -9.42 -4.57 17.80
CA PRO A 180 -9.89 -5.86 17.30
C PRO A 180 -10.26 -5.83 15.82
N PHE A 181 -10.91 -4.76 15.36
CA PHE A 181 -11.29 -4.59 13.96
C PHE A 181 -10.08 -4.36 13.05
N GLN A 182 -9.10 -3.58 13.51
CA GLN A 182 -7.82 -3.41 12.82
C GLN A 182 -7.07 -4.75 12.66
N VAL A 183 -7.04 -5.59 13.70
CA VAL A 183 -6.44 -6.94 13.64
C VAL A 183 -7.19 -7.84 12.66
N ILE A 184 -8.53 -7.87 12.70
CA ILE A 184 -9.35 -8.64 11.76
C ILE A 184 -9.06 -8.20 10.32
N ASN A 185 -9.03 -6.89 10.06
CA ASN A 185 -8.72 -6.35 8.75
C ASN A 185 -7.29 -6.71 8.29
N ALA A 186 -6.30 -6.61 9.17
CA ALA A 186 -4.92 -7.01 8.85
C ALA A 186 -4.86 -8.51 8.46
N VAL A 187 -5.57 -9.38 9.18
CA VAL A 187 -5.65 -10.82 8.86
C VAL A 187 -6.33 -11.06 7.51
N LEU A 188 -7.48 -10.42 7.25
CA LEU A 188 -8.17 -10.54 5.97
C LEU A 188 -7.29 -10.08 4.80
N LEU A 189 -6.64 -8.93 4.97
CA LEU A 189 -5.77 -8.38 3.95
C LEU A 189 -4.56 -9.29 3.68
N LEU A 190 -3.95 -9.84 4.75
CA LEU A 190 -2.88 -10.81 4.68
C LEU A 190 -3.31 -12.08 3.93
N LEU A 191 -4.49 -12.64 4.23
CA LEU A 191 -5.01 -13.82 3.56
C LEU A 191 -5.20 -13.58 2.05
N GLY A 192 -5.75 -12.41 1.66
CA GLY A 192 -5.84 -12.01 0.27
C GLY A 192 -4.47 -11.97 -0.42
N ALA A 193 -3.46 -11.38 0.24
CA ALA A 193 -2.08 -11.34 -0.29
C ALA A 193 -1.45 -12.73 -0.41
N ILE A 194 -1.67 -13.63 0.56
CA ILE A 194 -1.17 -15.02 0.52
C ILE A 194 -1.75 -15.77 -0.67
N VAL A 195 -3.07 -15.70 -0.86
CA VAL A 195 -3.75 -16.36 -1.98
C VAL A 195 -3.28 -15.78 -3.31
N TYR A 196 -3.14 -14.46 -3.41
CA TYR A 196 -2.62 -13.78 -4.59
C TYR A 196 -1.20 -14.25 -4.97
N LEU A 197 -0.29 -14.33 -4.00
CA LEU A 197 1.10 -14.74 -4.24
C LEU A 197 1.23 -16.23 -4.58
N ARG A 198 0.31 -17.07 -4.09
CA ARG A 198 0.32 -18.53 -4.34
C ARG A 198 -0.48 -18.95 -5.57
N SER A 199 -1.40 -18.14 -6.07
CA SER A 199 -2.20 -18.52 -7.23
C SER A 199 -1.44 -18.35 -8.53
N LYS A 200 -1.61 -19.33 -9.42
CA LYS A 200 -1.15 -19.31 -10.81
C LYS A 200 -2.17 -18.66 -11.75
N ILE A 201 -3.43 -18.59 -11.34
CA ILE A 201 -4.56 -18.23 -12.20
C ILE A 201 -4.94 -16.78 -11.96
N ASN A 202 -5.06 -15.99 -13.04
CA ASN A 202 -5.28 -14.55 -12.94
C ASN A 202 -6.57 -14.16 -12.22
N TRP A 203 -7.69 -14.82 -12.53
CA TRP A 203 -8.97 -14.49 -11.89
C TRP A 203 -8.98 -14.80 -10.39
N GLN A 204 -8.31 -15.87 -9.95
CA GLN A 204 -8.19 -16.22 -8.53
C GLN A 204 -7.41 -15.15 -7.77
N ARG A 205 -6.34 -14.63 -8.39
CA ARG A 205 -5.56 -13.53 -7.86
C ARG A 205 -6.42 -12.28 -7.68
N LEU A 206 -7.11 -11.83 -8.73
CA LEU A 206 -8.00 -10.67 -8.66
C LEU A 206 -9.14 -10.86 -7.65
N ALA A 207 -9.81 -12.02 -7.67
CA ALA A 207 -10.88 -12.35 -6.76
C ALA A 207 -10.42 -12.35 -5.30
N SER A 208 -9.22 -12.85 -5.01
CA SER A 208 -8.66 -12.86 -3.66
C SER A 208 -8.39 -11.46 -3.12
N LEU A 209 -7.82 -10.57 -3.95
CA LEU A 209 -7.57 -9.18 -3.56
C LEU A 209 -8.89 -8.44 -3.35
N TYR A 210 -9.79 -8.52 -4.33
CA TYR A 210 -11.06 -7.81 -4.28
C TYR A 210 -11.97 -8.30 -3.15
N GLY A 211 -12.09 -9.62 -2.98
CA GLY A 211 -12.88 -10.22 -1.91
C GLY A 211 -12.37 -9.85 -0.53
N ALA A 212 -11.05 -9.89 -0.30
CA ALA A 212 -10.45 -9.46 0.96
C ALA A 212 -10.69 -7.96 1.23
N THR A 213 -10.55 -7.11 0.20
CA THR A 213 -10.87 -5.67 0.31
C THR A 213 -12.32 -5.43 0.67
N LEU A 214 -13.27 -6.09 0.00
CA LEU A 214 -14.70 -5.92 0.29
C LEU A 214 -15.06 -6.37 1.71
N LEU A 215 -14.51 -7.49 2.17
CA LEU A 215 -14.74 -7.97 3.53
C LEU A 215 -14.14 -7.01 4.56
N ALA A 216 -12.92 -6.52 4.34
CA ALA A 216 -12.30 -5.54 5.23
C ALA A 216 -13.10 -4.23 5.29
N MET A 217 -13.53 -3.72 4.13
CA MET A 217 -14.36 -2.51 4.05
C MET A 217 -15.73 -2.70 4.72
N LEU A 218 -16.37 -3.86 4.57
CA LEU A 218 -17.63 -4.17 5.24
C LEU A 218 -17.46 -4.16 6.76
N ILE A 219 -16.42 -4.81 7.28
CA ILE A 219 -16.11 -4.83 8.71
C ILE A 219 -15.84 -3.41 9.23
N SER A 220 -15.02 -2.64 8.51
CA SER A 220 -14.75 -1.24 8.85
C SER A 220 -16.03 -0.40 8.85
N THR A 221 -16.89 -0.58 7.86
CA THR A 221 -18.17 0.13 7.77
C THR A 221 -19.05 -0.17 8.98
N ILE A 222 -19.17 -1.45 9.36
CA ILE A 222 -19.95 -1.88 10.53
C ILE A 222 -19.35 -1.27 11.80
N ALA A 223 -18.03 -1.35 11.97
CA ALA A 223 -17.34 -0.86 13.16
C ALA A 223 -17.48 0.66 13.33
N VAL A 224 -17.21 1.44 12.28
CA VAL A 224 -17.34 2.91 12.28
C VAL A 224 -18.79 3.31 12.52
N SER A 225 -19.74 2.68 11.81
CA SER A 225 -21.17 3.00 11.96
C SER A 225 -21.67 2.67 13.37
N TYR A 226 -21.23 1.55 13.96
CA TYR A 226 -21.59 1.18 15.32
C TYR A 226 -20.96 2.11 16.35
N TYR A 227 -19.68 2.45 16.18
CA TYR A 227 -18.95 3.33 17.10
C TYR A 227 -19.61 4.70 17.18
N TRP A 228 -19.92 5.32 16.06
CA TRP A 228 -20.41 6.70 16.05
C TRP A 228 -21.91 6.82 16.31
N ASN A 229 -22.70 5.75 16.20
CA ASN A 229 -24.15 5.84 16.35
C ASN A 229 -24.58 6.27 17.76
N GLY A 230 -25.24 7.43 17.85
CA GLY A 230 -25.70 8.04 19.09
C GLY A 230 -24.61 8.80 19.86
N ARG A 231 -23.36 8.81 19.39
CA ARG A 231 -22.31 9.65 19.98
C ARG A 231 -22.47 11.09 19.54
N GLN A 232 -22.15 12.01 20.44
CA GLN A 232 -22.11 13.43 20.16
C GLN A 232 -20.84 14.02 20.78
N ASP A 233 -19.93 14.49 19.93
CA ASP A 233 -18.75 15.22 20.37
C ASP A 233 -19.01 16.73 20.40
N TYR A 234 -18.11 17.47 21.06
CA TYR A 234 -18.23 18.90 21.29
C TYR A 234 -18.36 19.74 20.00
N TRP A 235 -17.90 19.22 18.86
CA TRP A 235 -17.95 19.87 17.56
C TRP A 235 -19.19 19.49 16.74
N MET A 236 -20.03 18.57 17.24
CA MET A 236 -21.23 18.08 16.55
C MET A 236 -22.47 18.85 17.00
N THR A 237 -23.28 19.29 16.03
CA THR A 237 -24.56 19.97 16.29
C THR A 237 -25.67 19.04 16.77
N SER A 238 -25.55 17.75 16.46
CA SER A 238 -26.50 16.69 16.83
C SER A 238 -25.76 15.36 16.99
N PRO A 239 -26.31 14.37 17.71
CA PRO A 239 -25.74 13.03 17.76
C PRO A 239 -25.61 12.42 16.37
N ALA A 240 -24.47 11.79 16.10
CA ALA A 240 -24.22 11.11 14.84
C ALA A 240 -25.13 9.88 14.69
N THR A 241 -25.57 9.62 13.48
CA THR A 241 -26.36 8.42 13.15
C THR A 241 -25.53 7.42 12.38
N TRP A 242 -25.85 6.12 12.49
CA TRP A 242 -25.12 5.10 11.74
C TRP A 242 -25.22 5.29 10.22
N GLN A 243 -26.31 5.86 9.71
CA GLN A 243 -26.51 6.12 8.28
C GLN A 243 -25.53 7.15 7.73
N GLU A 244 -25.26 8.20 8.50
CA GLU A 244 -24.29 9.25 8.16
C GLU A 244 -22.87 8.71 8.01
N GLN A 245 -22.56 7.59 8.67
CA GLN A 245 -21.26 6.92 8.59
C GLN A 245 -21.23 5.83 7.52
N ALA A 246 -22.30 5.02 7.43
CA ALA A 246 -22.38 3.93 6.48
C ALA A 246 -22.37 4.41 5.03
N TRP A 247 -23.04 5.54 4.74
CA TRP A 247 -23.16 6.04 3.38
C TRP A 247 -21.82 6.51 2.76
N PRO A 248 -21.04 7.39 3.41
CA PRO A 248 -19.69 7.74 2.93
C PRO A 248 -18.77 6.52 2.81
N MET A 249 -18.84 5.58 3.75
CA MET A 249 -18.05 4.34 3.70
C MET A 249 -18.43 3.45 2.50
N ALA A 250 -19.72 3.36 2.17
CA ALA A 250 -20.20 2.66 0.98
C ALA A 250 -19.70 3.33 -0.31
N LEU A 251 -19.81 4.66 -0.40
CA LEU A 251 -19.27 5.43 -1.54
C LEU A 251 -17.76 5.26 -1.67
N PHE A 252 -17.04 5.29 -0.55
CA PHE A 252 -15.60 5.08 -0.53
C PHE A 252 -15.23 3.66 -0.99
N THR A 253 -16.01 2.65 -0.58
CA THR A 253 -15.84 1.27 -1.04
C THR A 253 -16.07 1.14 -2.54
N ILE A 254 -17.08 1.81 -3.10
CA ILE A 254 -17.31 1.87 -4.55
C ILE A 254 -16.11 2.52 -5.26
N TYR A 255 -15.64 3.67 -4.75
CA TYR A 255 -14.48 4.37 -5.30
C TYR A 255 -13.23 3.48 -5.30
N LEU A 256 -12.92 2.84 -4.17
CA LEU A 256 -11.83 1.87 -4.09
C LEU A 256 -12.03 0.72 -5.08
N SER A 257 -13.23 0.17 -5.19
CA SER A 257 -13.52 -0.93 -6.12
C SER A 257 -13.23 -0.54 -7.57
N LEU A 258 -13.60 0.67 -7.98
CA LEU A 258 -13.27 1.22 -9.30
C LEU A 258 -11.76 1.42 -9.48
N LEU A 259 -11.06 1.88 -8.44
CA LEU A 259 -9.62 2.06 -8.46
C LEU A 259 -8.87 0.72 -8.57
N PHE A 260 -9.35 -0.33 -7.91
CA PHE A 260 -8.77 -1.68 -7.90
C PHE A 260 -9.03 -2.47 -9.18
N LEU A 261 -10.27 -2.46 -9.66
CA LEU A 261 -10.72 -3.26 -10.80
C LEU A 261 -10.64 -2.47 -12.11
N GLY A 262 -10.67 -1.15 -12.07
CA GLY A 262 -10.61 -0.30 -13.26
C GLY A 262 -9.36 -0.58 -14.11
N PRO A 263 -8.14 -0.49 -13.56
CA PRO A 263 -6.93 -0.70 -14.35
C PRO A 263 -6.86 -2.06 -15.05
N PRO A 264 -7.10 -3.22 -14.40
CA PRO A 264 -7.08 -4.50 -15.11
C PRO A 264 -8.20 -4.62 -16.15
N LEU A 265 -9.41 -4.15 -15.86
CA LEU A 265 -10.51 -4.18 -16.84
C LEU A 265 -10.21 -3.32 -18.07
N ILE A 266 -9.63 -2.14 -17.88
CA ILE A 266 -9.23 -1.24 -18.97
C ILE A 266 -8.12 -1.87 -19.81
N ILE A 267 -7.09 -2.45 -19.18
CA ILE A 267 -5.97 -3.08 -19.89
C ILE A 267 -6.48 -4.28 -20.72
N ASP A 268 -7.30 -5.15 -20.12
CA ASP A 268 -7.86 -6.31 -20.82
C ASP A 268 -8.80 -5.91 -21.95
N LEU A 269 -9.62 -4.86 -21.77
CA LEU A 269 -10.44 -4.30 -22.84
C LEU A 269 -9.59 -3.80 -24.02
N ILE A 270 -8.52 -3.04 -23.75
CA ILE A 270 -7.63 -2.52 -24.80
C ILE A 270 -6.94 -3.64 -25.57
N ARG A 271 -6.57 -4.74 -24.89
CA ARG A 271 -5.97 -5.92 -25.51
C ARG A 271 -6.95 -6.59 -26.47
N ASN A 272 -8.16 -6.88 -26.01
CA ASN A 272 -9.20 -7.50 -26.82
C ASN A 272 -9.55 -6.64 -28.05
N LEU A 273 -9.53 -5.31 -27.92
CA LEU A 273 -9.76 -4.38 -29.03
C LEU A 273 -8.61 -4.34 -30.04
N LYS A 274 -7.38 -4.68 -29.66
CA LYS A 274 -6.24 -4.78 -30.59
C LYS A 274 -6.28 -6.10 -31.36
N GLU A 275 -6.66 -7.18 -30.69
CA GLU A 275 -6.76 -8.52 -31.29
C GLU A 275 -7.93 -8.64 -32.27
N SER A 276 -9.01 -7.88 -32.08
CA SER A 276 -10.18 -7.91 -32.96
C SER A 276 -10.03 -7.12 -34.27
N ARG A 277 -8.93 -6.39 -34.49
CA ARG A 277 -8.71 -5.67 -35.75
C ARG A 277 -8.29 -6.67 -36.84
N PRO A 278 -9.09 -6.86 -37.91
CA PRO A 278 -8.74 -7.77 -38.99
C PRO A 278 -7.41 -7.32 -39.60
N ILE A 279 -6.46 -8.27 -39.70
CA ILE A 279 -5.20 -8.04 -40.41
C ILE A 279 -5.59 -7.78 -41.87
N ASN A 280 -5.41 -6.53 -42.31
CA ASN A 280 -5.69 -6.15 -43.69
C ASN A 280 -4.98 -7.15 -44.62
N PRO A 281 -5.70 -7.85 -45.51
CA PRO A 281 -5.05 -8.74 -46.46
C PRO A 281 -4.08 -7.89 -47.28
N LYS A 282 -2.81 -8.33 -47.36
CA LYS A 282 -1.81 -7.64 -48.17
C LYS A 282 -2.38 -7.48 -49.60
N PRO A 283 -2.30 -6.29 -50.21
CA PRO A 283 -2.63 -6.16 -51.63
C PRO A 283 -1.68 -7.07 -52.41
N GLY A 284 -2.27 -8.04 -53.12
CA GLY A 284 -1.57 -8.92 -54.06
C GLY A 284 -1.29 -8.21 -55.37
#